data_AF-X0YLS9-F1
#
_entry.id   AF-X0YLS9-F1
#
_cell.length_a   1.000
_cell.length_b   1.000
_cell.length_c   1.000
_cell.angle_alpha   90.00
_cell.angle_beta   90.00
_cell.angle_gamma   90.00
#
_symmetry.space_group_name_H-M   'P 1'
#
loop_
_entity.id
_entity.type
_entity.pdbx_description
1 polymer ?
#
loop_
_entity_poly.entity_id
_entity_poly.type
_entity_poly.pdbx_seq_one_letter_code
_entity_poly.pdbx_strand_id
1 'polypeptide(L)' 'MLPTITVNDEKCKEPTSCRKCLLICPTHVLGLGTDVGPQKFREIDPSHFIVRAVRFDKCSGCMDC' A
#
# COMPACT_ATOMS: atom_id res chain seq x y z
N MET A 1 -3.58 -7.05 21.27
CA MET A 1 -2.40 -6.54 20.56
C MET A 1 -2.84 -6.17 19.16
N LEU A 2 -2.50 -4.98 18.67
CA LEU A 2 -2.76 -4.60 17.28
C LEU A 2 -1.70 -5.29 16.40
N PRO A 3 -2.08 -5.84 15.24
CA PRO A 3 -1.13 -6.45 14.31
C PRO A 3 -0.21 -5.39 13.71
N THR A 4 1.10 -5.63 13.77
CA THR A 4 2.11 -4.78 13.16
C THR A 4 2.28 -5.16 11.70
N ILE A 5 1.94 -4.26 10.78
CA ILE A 5 2.12 -4.47 9.35
C ILE A 5 3.34 -3.65 8.90
N THR A 6 4.41 -4.34 8.54
CA THR A 6 5.60 -3.75 7.91
C THR A 6 5.51 -3.89 6.41
N VAL A 7 5.45 -2.75 5.70
CA VAL A 7 5.46 -2.71 4.23
C VAL A 7 6.89 -2.50 3.75
N ASN A 8 7.36 -3.34 2.83
CA ASN A 8 8.62 -3.11 2.13
C ASN A 8 8.37 -2.27 0.88
N ASP A 9 8.66 -0.98 0.99
CA ASP A 9 8.49 0.01 -0.07
C ASP A 9 9.44 -0.25 -1.28
N GLU A 10 10.56 -0.97 -1.10
CA GLU A 10 11.49 -1.28 -2.20
C GLU A 10 10.91 -2.26 -3.23
N LYS A 11 10.00 -3.14 -2.79
CA LYS A 11 9.27 -4.07 -3.67
C LYS A 11 8.12 -3.39 -4.40
N CYS A 12 7.80 -2.17 -3.99
CA CYS A 12 6.62 -1.42 -4.39
C CYS A 12 6.95 -0.22 -5.28
N LYS A 13 7.91 -0.37 -6.20
CA LYS A 13 8.30 0.69 -7.15
C LYS A 13 7.43 0.78 -8.39
N GLU A 14 6.52 -0.18 -8.57
CA GLU A 14 5.65 -0.26 -9.74
C GLU A 14 4.18 -0.32 -9.30
N PRO A 15 3.29 0.55 -9.82
CA PRO A 15 1.90 0.65 -9.35
C PRO A 15 1.13 -0.68 -9.40
N THR A 16 1.45 -1.51 -10.41
CA THR A 16 0.85 -2.83 -10.62
C THR A 16 1.28 -3.86 -9.59
N SER A 17 2.53 -3.84 -9.12
CA SER A 17 3.01 -4.77 -8.11
C SER A 17 2.39 -4.47 -6.74
N CYS A 18 2.30 -3.19 -6.38
CA CYS A 18 1.66 -2.73 -5.15
C CYS A 18 0.18 -3.10 -5.05
N ARG A 19 -0.54 -3.06 -6.17
CA ARG A 19 -1.98 -3.34 -6.21
C ARG A 19 -2.33 -4.79 -5.83
N LYS A 20 -1.40 -5.75 -5.97
CA LYS A 20 -1.66 -7.16 -5.65
C LYS A 20 -2.11 -7.35 -4.19
N CYS A 21 -1.41 -6.72 -3.25
CA CYS A 21 -1.75 -6.78 -1.84
C CYS A 21 -3.09 -6.13 -1.51
N LEU A 22 -3.48 -5.07 -2.23
CA LEU A 22 -4.80 -4.46 -2.10
C LEU A 22 -5.93 -5.36 -2.61
N LEU A 23 -5.64 -6.18 -3.63
CA LEU A 23 -6.61 -7.11 -4.21
C LEU A 23 -6.78 -8.39 -3.39
N ILE A 24 -5.68 -8.88 -2.80
CA ILE A 24 -5.68 -10.11 -2.00
C ILE A 24 -6.30 -9.87 -0.63
N CYS A 25 -6.11 -8.69 -0.02
CA CYS A 25 -6.59 -8.40 1.33
C CYS A 25 -8.12 -8.16 1.35
N PRO A 26 -8.94 -9.11 1.85
CA PRO A 26 -10.40 -8.99 1.81
C PRO A 26 -10.92 -7.91 2.75
N THR A 27 -10.16 -7.56 3.79
CA THR A 27 -10.53 -6.55 4.79
C THR A 27 -10.10 -5.13 4.39
N HIS A 28 -9.47 -4.96 3.22
CA HIS A 28 -9.01 -3.67 2.69
C HIS A 28 -8.21 -2.85 3.72
N VAL A 29 -7.24 -3.52 4.37
CA VAL A 29 -6.39 -2.91 5.41
C VAL A 29 -5.34 -1.98 4.81
N LEU A 30 -4.93 -2.26 3.57
CA LEU A 30 -3.89 -1.56 2.84
C LEU A 30 -4.49 -0.49 1.93
N GLY A 31 -3.80 0.65 1.83
CA GLY A 31 -4.12 1.76 0.94
C GLY A 31 -2.95 2.05 0.01
N LEU A 32 -3.24 2.34 -1.26
CA LEU A 32 -2.27 2.84 -2.22
C LEU A 32 -2.27 4.37 -2.15
N GLY A 33 -1.10 4.96 -1.99
CA GLY A 33 -0.92 6.40 -2.02
C GLY A 33 0.38 6.76 -2.73
N THR A 34 0.76 8.01 -2.61
CA THR A 34 2.05 8.53 -3.09
C THR A 34 2.78 9.19 -1.92
N ASP A 35 4.10 9.06 -1.88
CA ASP A 35 4.93 9.75 -0.88
C ASP A 35 5.01 11.26 -1.15
N VAL A 36 4.80 11.67 -2.41
CA VAL A 36 4.68 13.06 -2.83
C VAL A 36 3.23 13.49 -3.00
N GLY A 37 2.96 14.76 -2.72
CA GLY A 37 1.67 15.37 -2.99
C GLY A 37 1.42 15.52 -4.49
N PRO A 38 0.18 15.28 -4.97
CA PRO A 38 -0.16 15.45 -6.38
C PRO A 38 0.01 16.92 -6.81
N GLN A 39 0.68 17.14 -7.94
CA GLN A 39 0.83 18.47 -8.54
C GLN A 39 -0.10 18.60 -9.75
N LYS A 40 -0.84 19.71 -9.84
CA LYS A 40 -1.70 19.99 -10.99
C LYS A 40 -0.88 19.95 -12.29
N PHE A 41 -1.43 19.27 -13.30
CA PHE A 41 -0.84 19.13 -14.64
C PHE A 41 0.52 18.41 -14.70
N ARG A 42 0.87 17.64 -13.68
CA ARG A 42 2.06 16.78 -13.68
C ARG A 42 1.68 15.34 -13.39
N GLU A 43 2.22 14.44 -14.19
CA GLU A 43 2.18 13.02 -13.90
C GLU A 43 3.12 12.71 -12.72
N ILE A 44 2.68 11.81 -11.84
CA ILE A 44 3.47 11.38 -10.70
C ILE A 44 4.35 10.22 -11.17
N ASP A 45 5.66 10.31 -10.89
CA ASP A 45 6.58 9.24 -11.21
C ASP A 45 6.14 7.93 -10.53
N PRO A 46 6.10 6.80 -11.24
CA PRO A 46 5.71 5.50 -10.68
C PRO A 46 6.48 5.09 -9.42
N SER A 47 7.72 5.57 -9.25
CA SER A 47 8.55 5.29 -8.07
C SER A 47 8.04 5.94 -6.78
N HIS A 48 7.16 6.95 -6.89
CA HIS A 48 6.55 7.63 -5.75
C HIS A 48 5.33 6.90 -5.18
N PHE A 49 4.86 5.82 -5.82
CA PHE A 49 3.75 5.04 -5.30
C PHE A 49 4.19 4.23 -4.09
N ILE A 50 3.41 4.31 -3.02
CA ILE A 50 3.66 3.60 -1.77
C ILE A 50 2.39 2.90 -1.28
N VAL A 51 2.56 1.82 -0.53
CA VAL A 51 1.46 1.14 0.16
C VAL A 51 1.59 1.39 1.65
N ARG A 52 0.49 1.80 2.27
CA ARG A 52 0.43 1.99 3.72
C ARG A 52 -0.72 1.21 4.29
N ALA A 53 -0.53 0.62 5.46
CA ALA A 53 -1.63 0.08 6.23
C ALA A 53 -2.41 1.24 6.86
N VAL A 54 -3.70 1.30 6.56
CA VAL A 54 -4.61 2.39 6.97
C VAL A 54 -5.60 1.93 8.03
N ARG A 55 -5.86 0.61 8.12
CA ARG A 55 -6.86 0.01 9.02
C ARG A 55 -6.30 -1.21 9.75
N PHE A 56 -5.24 -1.00 10.54
CA PHE A 56 -4.56 -2.06 11.29
C PHE A 56 -5.50 -2.85 12.21
N ASP A 57 -6.54 -2.20 12.73
CA ASP A 57 -7.59 -2.78 13.56
C ASP A 57 -8.37 -3.91 12.88
N LYS A 58 -8.42 -3.92 11.54
CA LYS A 58 -9.16 -4.91 10.74
C LYS A 58 -8.29 -6.03 10.16
N CYS A 59 -6.99 -6.04 10.48
CA CYS A 59 -6.11 -7.08 9.99
C CYS A 59 -6.31 -8.38 10.77
N SER A 60 -6.56 -9.46 10.04
CA SER A 60 -6.72 -10.82 10.58
C SER A 60 -5.39 -11.58 10.73
N GLY A 61 -4.29 -11.04 10.21
CA GLY A 61 -2.96 -11.67 10.28
C GLY A 61 -2.77 -12.87 9.35
N CYS A 62 -3.46 -12.91 8.20
CA CYS A 62 -3.40 -14.03 7.26
C CYS A 62 -2.06 -14.20 6.51
N MET A 63 -1.22 -13.16 6.45
CA MET A 63 0.09 -13.15 5.76
C MET A 63 0.07 -13.53 4.26
N ASP A 64 -1.09 -13.41 3.60
CA ASP A 64 -1.21 -13.61 2.14
C ASP A 64 -0.60 -12.45 1.33
N CYS A 65 -0.31 -11.35 2.03
CA CYS A 65 0.56 -10.24 1.68
C CYS A 65 1.56 -10.10 2.86
#